data_AF-A0AAT9I3A9-F1
#
_entry.id   AF-A0AAT9I3A9-F1
#
_cell.length_a   1.000
_cell.length_b   1.000
_cell.length_c   1.000
_cell.angle_alpha   90.00
_cell.angle_beta   90.00
_cell.angle_gamma   90.00
#
_symmetry.space_group_name_H-M   'P 1'
#
loop_
_entity.id
_entity.type
_entity.pdbx_description
1 polymer ?
#
loop_
_entity_poly.entity_id
_entity_poly.type
_entity_poly.pdbx_seq_one_letter_code
_entity_poly.pdbx_strand_id
1 'polypeptide(L)'
;MENCTLYTHEVDMGKVLACMRAHFGTSAIQVTGQDGNWDRITTVSGKKLLRKGNTLTITFRQRAIPGYQLEQSDEPIIANLHKMYRFVHQVTAENETLKERLLEKIATVNTEIVVLAAPAFNGDLRAAVMDMAQELDAIFFSEGNVIFKTEVQGFWDKNGALLLDVNGHSTATNLAVDIDAKYYEVDN
;
A
#
# COMPACT_ATOMS: atom_id res chain seq x y z
N MET A 1 -5.50 -15.94 8.05
CA MET A 1 -4.50 -14.86 7.97
C MET A 1 -4.85 -14.09 6.73
N GLU A 2 -4.89 -12.77 6.83
CA GLU A 2 -5.25 -11.88 5.73
C GLU A 2 -4.06 -10.96 5.42
N ASN A 3 -3.98 -10.47 4.20
CA ASN A 3 -2.98 -9.50 3.81
C ASN A 3 -3.54 -8.46 2.84
N CYS A 4 -2.82 -7.36 2.73
CA CYS A 4 -2.86 -6.46 1.58
C CYS A 4 -1.48 -5.81 1.44
N THR A 5 -1.19 -5.32 0.23
CA THR A 5 0.01 -4.54 -0.05
C THR A 5 -0.40 -3.14 -0.45
N LEU A 6 0.23 -2.12 0.13
CA LEU A 6 0.07 -0.74 -0.29
C LEU A 6 1.26 -0.34 -1.14
N TYR A 7 1.01 0.45 -2.18
CA TYR A 7 2.02 1.06 -3.01
C TYR A 7 1.84 2.57 -2.99
N THR A 8 2.92 3.30 -2.72
CA THR A 8 2.90 4.76 -2.60
C THR A 8 4.13 5.41 -3.22
N HIS A 9 3.98 6.67 -3.65
CA HIS A 9 5.07 7.56 -4.03
C HIS A 9 5.87 8.08 -2.82
N GLU A 10 5.27 8.02 -1.61
CA GLU A 10 5.87 8.49 -0.37
C GLU A 10 7.11 7.67 0.04
N VAL A 11 8.10 8.35 0.63
CA VAL A 11 9.38 7.81 1.09
C VAL A 11 9.60 8.02 2.59
N ASP A 12 8.84 8.91 3.23
CA ASP A 12 8.90 9.12 4.68
C ASP A 12 8.09 8.04 5.41
N MET A 13 8.76 6.93 5.75
CA MET A 13 8.17 5.85 6.53
C MET A 13 7.99 6.20 8.02
N GLY A 14 8.41 7.39 8.45
CA GLY A 14 7.99 7.97 9.72
C GLY A 14 6.47 8.19 9.77
N LYS A 15 5.84 8.50 8.64
CA LYS A 15 4.37 8.68 8.54
C LYS A 15 3.59 7.42 8.89
N VAL A 16 4.06 6.25 8.46
CA VAL A 16 3.46 4.95 8.83
C VAL A 16 3.48 4.78 10.34
N LEU A 17 4.64 5.00 10.97
CA LEU A 17 4.81 4.84 12.41
C LEU A 17 3.96 5.86 13.19
N ALA A 18 3.90 7.11 12.73
CA ALA A 18 3.06 8.14 13.31
C ALA A 18 1.57 7.75 13.25
N CYS A 19 1.09 7.29 12.08
CA CYS A 19 -0.28 6.82 11.90
C CYS A 19 -0.62 5.66 12.86
N MET A 20 0.27 4.65 12.94
CA MET A 20 0.05 3.50 13.84
C MET A 20 0.05 3.91 15.31
N ARG A 21 0.95 4.83 15.73
CA ARG A 21 0.98 5.35 17.11
C ARG A 21 -0.27 6.16 17.43
N ALA A 22 -0.85 6.89 16.47
CA ALA A 22 -2.10 7.62 16.66
C ALA A 22 -3.30 6.68 16.89
N HIS A 23 -3.35 5.54 16.19
CA HIS A 23 -4.43 4.55 16.34
C HIS A 23 -4.33 3.72 17.62
N PHE A 24 -3.12 3.25 17.97
CA PHE A 24 -2.96 2.24 19.03
C PHE A 24 -2.25 2.77 20.28
N GLY A 25 -1.66 3.96 20.23
CA GLY A 25 -0.80 4.51 21.27
C GLY A 25 0.63 3.96 21.21
N THR A 26 1.61 4.80 21.56
CA THR A 26 3.05 4.48 21.43
C THR A 26 3.45 3.19 22.13
N SER A 27 2.90 2.90 23.30
CA SER A 27 3.24 1.69 24.08
C SER A 27 2.69 0.39 23.49
N ALA A 28 1.71 0.47 22.57
CA ALA A 28 1.12 -0.71 21.91
C ALA A 28 1.83 -1.07 20.60
N ILE A 29 2.76 -0.23 20.14
CA ILE A 29 3.52 -0.43 18.92
C ILE A 29 4.89 -1.01 19.26
N GLN A 30 5.18 -2.19 18.69
CA GLN A 30 6.51 -2.79 18.71
C GLN A 30 7.20 -2.47 17.39
N VAL A 31 8.42 -1.96 17.46
CA VAL A 31 9.23 -1.63 16.29
C VAL A 31 10.54 -2.40 16.37
N THR A 32 10.96 -3.01 15.27
CA THR A 32 12.36 -3.45 15.09
C THR A 32 13.05 -2.55 14.07
N GLY A 33 14.35 -2.35 14.20
CA GLY A 33 15.11 -1.37 13.42
C GLY A 33 15.29 -0.04 14.18
N GLN A 34 15.57 1.05 13.44
CA GLN A 34 15.72 2.40 14.02
C GLN A 34 14.47 3.24 13.75
N ASP A 35 14.20 4.23 14.61
CA ASP A 35 13.12 5.20 14.37
C ASP A 35 13.41 5.95 13.04
N GLY A 36 12.46 5.92 12.11
CA GLY A 36 12.60 6.48 10.75
C GLY A 36 13.18 5.53 9.69
N ASN A 37 13.75 4.38 10.10
CA ASN A 37 14.19 3.30 9.22
C ASN A 37 13.93 1.96 9.91
N TRP A 38 12.65 1.68 10.12
CA TRP A 38 12.19 0.48 10.82
C TRP A 38 12.12 -0.70 9.87
N ASP A 39 12.44 -1.90 10.35
CA ASP A 39 12.31 -3.11 9.54
C ASP A 39 10.89 -3.68 9.62
N ARG A 40 10.28 -3.57 10.79
CA ARG A 40 8.96 -4.12 11.08
C ARG A 40 8.24 -3.36 12.17
N ILE A 41 6.95 -3.12 11.96
CA ILE A 41 6.00 -2.67 12.97
C ILE A 41 5.05 -3.82 13.31
N THR A 42 4.82 -4.05 14.59
CA THR A 42 3.84 -5.03 15.08
C THR A 42 2.94 -4.38 16.13
N THR A 43 1.64 -4.65 16.05
CA THR A 43 0.69 -4.28 17.10
C THR A 43 -0.40 -5.34 17.27
N VAL A 44 -1.12 -5.32 18.38
CA VAL A 44 -2.19 -6.27 18.71
C VAL A 44 -3.43 -5.50 19.15
N SER A 45 -4.53 -5.63 18.41
CA SER A 45 -5.84 -5.06 18.76
C SER A 45 -6.80 -6.14 19.29
N GLY A 46 -7.78 -5.74 20.11
CA GLY A 46 -8.89 -6.60 20.53
C GLY A 46 -8.52 -7.71 21.53
N LYS A 47 -7.33 -7.64 22.14
CA LYS A 47 -6.93 -8.58 23.20
C LYS A 47 -7.81 -8.39 24.43
N LYS A 48 -8.39 -9.48 24.93
CA LYS A 48 -9.15 -9.53 26.20
C LYS A 48 -8.58 -10.63 27.09
N LEU A 49 -8.93 -10.64 28.38
CA LEU A 49 -8.36 -11.56 29.39
C LEU A 49 -8.33 -13.05 28.98
N LEU A 50 -9.29 -13.48 28.16
CA LEU A 50 -9.41 -14.86 27.67
C LEU A 50 -9.35 -15.01 26.13
N ARG A 51 -9.22 -13.91 25.37
CA ARG A 51 -9.24 -13.93 23.89
C ARG A 51 -7.94 -13.37 23.34
N LYS A 52 -7.25 -14.16 22.51
CA LYS A 52 -6.12 -13.68 21.70
C LYS A 52 -6.61 -12.56 20.79
N GLY A 53 -5.89 -11.44 20.81
CA GLY A 53 -6.16 -10.32 19.91
C GLY A 53 -5.78 -10.63 18.47
N ASN A 54 -6.03 -9.67 17.59
CA ASN A 54 -5.61 -9.70 16.20
C ASN A 54 -4.29 -8.94 16.07
N THR A 55 -3.28 -9.59 15.52
CA THR A 55 -1.96 -9.02 15.29
C THR A 55 -1.90 -8.39 13.91
N LEU A 56 -1.39 -7.17 13.82
CA LEU A 56 -1.00 -6.51 12.58
C LEU A 56 0.53 -6.48 12.50
N THR A 57 1.09 -6.91 11.38
CA THR A 57 2.51 -6.80 11.06
C THR A 57 2.66 -5.99 9.79
N ILE A 58 3.53 -4.99 9.82
CA ILE A 58 3.84 -4.14 8.67
C ILE A 58 5.35 -4.22 8.41
N THR A 59 5.72 -4.38 7.15
CA THR A 59 7.09 -4.32 6.62
C THR A 59 7.09 -3.51 5.35
N PHE A 60 8.21 -2.91 4.96
CA PHE A 60 8.29 -2.20 3.67
C PHE A 60 9.56 -2.53 2.91
N ARG A 61 9.55 -2.19 1.62
CA ARG A 61 10.72 -2.03 0.77
C ARG A 61 10.57 -0.68 0.06
N GLN A 62 11.68 0.01 -0.12
CA GLN A 62 11.72 1.31 -0.78
C GLN A 62 12.80 1.30 -1.85
N ARG A 63 12.61 2.05 -2.94
CA ARG A 63 13.66 2.31 -3.91
C ARG A 63 14.83 2.99 -3.23
N ALA A 64 16.06 2.58 -3.56
CA ALA A 64 17.27 3.23 -3.09
C ALA A 64 17.35 4.68 -3.61
N ILE A 65 16.93 4.89 -4.86
CA ILE A 65 16.81 6.20 -5.49
C ILE A 65 15.33 6.41 -5.85
N PRO A 66 14.59 7.23 -5.08
CA PRO A 66 13.22 7.57 -5.39
C PRO A 66 13.11 8.31 -6.73
N GLY A 67 11.99 8.11 -7.43
CA GLY A 67 11.73 8.75 -8.71
C GLY A 67 10.27 8.62 -9.15
N TYR A 68 10.02 8.95 -10.41
CA TYR A 68 8.67 8.96 -11.00
C TYR A 68 8.56 8.09 -12.26
N GLN A 69 9.66 7.44 -12.67
CA GLN A 69 9.73 6.54 -13.82
C GLN A 69 10.20 5.16 -13.37
N LEU A 70 9.79 4.11 -14.12
CA LEU A 70 10.28 2.75 -13.91
C LEU A 70 11.54 2.51 -14.75
N GLU A 71 12.67 2.90 -14.20
CA GLU A 71 13.98 2.60 -14.78
C GLU A 71 14.30 1.09 -14.65
N GLN A 72 15.27 0.61 -15.42
CA GLN A 72 15.79 -0.74 -15.21
C GLN A 72 16.76 -0.74 -14.03
N SER A 73 16.49 -1.62 -13.06
CA SER A 73 17.32 -1.83 -11.88
C SER A 73 17.12 -3.27 -11.38
N ASP A 74 18.15 -3.82 -10.76
CA ASP A 74 18.11 -5.14 -10.11
C ASP A 74 17.45 -5.09 -8.72
N GLU A 75 17.00 -3.90 -8.28
CA GLU A 75 16.32 -3.74 -7.01
C GLU A 75 15.01 -4.56 -6.96
N PRO A 76 14.78 -5.36 -5.90
CA PRO A 76 13.59 -6.20 -5.81
C PRO A 76 12.27 -5.45 -5.95
N ILE A 77 12.18 -4.23 -5.44
CA ILE A 77 10.99 -3.38 -5.58
C ILE A 77 10.78 -2.99 -7.04
N ILE A 78 11.80 -2.51 -7.74
CA ILE A 78 11.68 -2.11 -9.16
C ILE A 78 11.31 -3.31 -10.03
N ALA A 79 11.92 -4.47 -9.79
CA ALA A 79 11.55 -5.71 -10.47
C ALA A 79 10.07 -6.11 -10.21
N ASN A 80 9.56 -5.90 -9.00
CA ASN A 80 8.14 -6.12 -8.69
C ASN A 80 7.23 -5.12 -9.41
N LEU A 81 7.58 -3.84 -9.40
CA LEU A 81 6.80 -2.78 -10.08
C LEU A 81 6.75 -3.01 -11.60
N HIS A 82 7.84 -3.47 -12.24
CA HIS A 82 7.83 -3.86 -13.65
C HIS A 82 6.86 -5.01 -13.94
N LYS A 83 6.82 -6.03 -13.07
CA LYS A 83 5.86 -7.14 -13.22
C LYS A 83 4.44 -6.66 -13.06
N MET A 84 4.18 -5.82 -12.06
CA MET A 84 2.87 -5.22 -11.81
C MET A 84 2.41 -4.33 -12.97
N TYR A 85 3.29 -3.48 -13.49
CA TYR A 85 3.01 -2.62 -14.64
C TYR A 85 2.64 -3.47 -15.86
N ARG A 86 3.44 -4.49 -16.19
CA ARG A 86 3.17 -5.40 -17.31
C ARG A 86 1.86 -6.17 -17.14
N PHE A 87 1.59 -6.62 -15.92
CA PHE A 87 0.32 -7.28 -15.58
C PHE A 87 -0.86 -6.35 -15.86
N VAL A 88 -0.87 -5.15 -15.27
CA VAL A 88 -1.95 -4.17 -15.47
C VAL A 88 -2.11 -3.81 -16.94
N HIS A 89 -1.01 -3.59 -17.66
CA HIS A 89 -1.04 -3.26 -19.08
C HIS A 89 -1.71 -4.35 -19.94
N GLN A 90 -1.62 -5.63 -19.54
CA GLN A 90 -2.22 -6.75 -20.26
C GLN A 90 -3.70 -6.98 -19.96
N VAL A 91 -4.24 -6.38 -18.90
CA VAL A 91 -5.66 -6.50 -18.55
C VAL A 91 -6.49 -5.64 -19.52
N THR A 92 -7.46 -6.28 -20.18
CA THR A 92 -8.53 -5.57 -20.90
C THR A 92 -9.42 -4.89 -19.85
N ALA A 93 -9.55 -3.57 -19.88
CA ALA A 93 -10.30 -2.83 -18.87
C ALA A 93 -11.59 -2.24 -19.45
N GLU A 94 -12.66 -2.25 -18.67
CA GLU A 94 -13.89 -1.53 -19.02
C GLU A 94 -13.65 -0.01 -19.06
N ASN A 95 -12.76 0.48 -18.19
CA ASN A 95 -12.34 1.87 -18.12
C ASN A 95 -10.84 1.99 -18.46
N GLU A 96 -10.53 2.07 -19.74
CA GLU A 96 -9.16 2.19 -20.26
C GLU A 96 -8.43 3.43 -19.73
N THR A 97 -9.13 4.57 -19.60
CA THR A 97 -8.55 5.80 -19.03
C THR A 97 -8.11 5.61 -17.59
N LEU A 98 -8.91 4.91 -16.77
CA LEU A 98 -8.53 4.62 -15.39
C LEU A 98 -7.36 3.63 -15.31
N LYS A 99 -7.29 2.65 -16.22
CA LYS A 99 -6.14 1.76 -16.35
C LYS A 99 -4.86 2.53 -16.69
N GLU A 100 -4.93 3.47 -17.63
CA GLU A 100 -3.79 4.35 -17.97
C GLU A 100 -3.32 5.15 -16.75
N ARG A 101 -4.24 5.74 -15.98
CA ARG A 101 -3.90 6.42 -14.73
C ARG A 101 -3.28 5.49 -13.68
N LEU A 102 -3.75 4.25 -13.59
CA LEU A 102 -3.17 3.26 -12.70
C LEU A 102 -1.74 2.90 -13.12
N LEU A 103 -1.47 2.76 -14.42
CA LEU A 103 -0.12 2.54 -14.95
C LEU A 103 0.81 3.70 -14.63
N GLU A 104 0.34 4.94 -14.82
CA GLU A 104 1.07 6.15 -14.40
C GLU A 104 1.36 6.12 -12.90
N LYS A 105 0.36 5.85 -12.05
CA LYS A 105 0.54 5.75 -10.59
C LYS A 105 1.54 4.67 -10.21
N ILE A 106 1.51 3.50 -10.85
CA ILE A 106 2.48 2.41 -10.62
C ILE A 106 3.90 2.87 -10.95
N ALA A 107 4.08 3.66 -12.01
CA ALA A 107 5.39 4.12 -12.42
C ALA A 107 6.06 5.02 -11.36
N THR A 108 5.24 5.74 -10.58
CA THR A 108 5.70 6.68 -9.56
C THR A 108 5.93 6.05 -8.20
N VAL A 109 5.56 4.77 -7.99
CA VAL A 109 5.70 4.12 -6.68
C VAL A 109 7.15 4.05 -6.25
N ASN A 110 7.45 4.59 -5.07
CA ASN A 110 8.76 4.52 -4.43
C ASN A 110 8.79 3.50 -3.29
N THR A 111 7.65 3.20 -2.69
CA THR A 111 7.57 2.32 -1.52
C THR A 111 6.46 1.29 -1.66
N GLU A 112 6.82 0.04 -1.37
CA GLU A 112 5.92 -1.10 -1.20
C GLU A 112 5.79 -1.40 0.29
N ILE A 113 4.57 -1.41 0.82
CA ILE A 113 4.27 -1.68 2.23
C ILE A 113 3.41 -2.94 2.31
N VAL A 114 3.95 -4.00 2.90
CA VAL A 114 3.23 -5.26 3.11
C VAL A 114 2.57 -5.24 4.48
N VAL A 115 1.26 -5.50 4.50
CA VAL A 115 0.43 -5.52 5.71
C VAL A 115 -0.14 -6.93 5.90
N LEU A 116 0.17 -7.55 7.04
CA LEU A 116 -0.30 -8.88 7.41
C LEU A 116 -1.15 -8.80 8.68
N ALA A 117 -2.34 -9.39 8.66
CA ALA A 117 -3.23 -9.50 9.81
C ALA A 117 -3.50 -10.96 10.19
N ALA A 118 -3.31 -11.28 11.47
CA ALA A 118 -3.52 -12.62 12.01
C ALA A 118 -4.47 -12.58 13.23
N PRO A 119 -5.55 -13.38 13.25
CA PRO A 119 -6.00 -14.30 12.21
C PRO A 119 -6.62 -13.60 10.99
N ALA A 120 -7.08 -12.35 11.14
CA ALA A 120 -7.73 -11.52 10.13
C ALA A 120 -7.67 -10.05 10.56
N PHE A 121 -8.01 -9.10 9.68
CA PHE A 121 -8.26 -7.72 10.10
C PHE A 121 -9.50 -7.67 11.00
N ASN A 122 -9.51 -6.74 11.95
CA ASN A 122 -10.71 -6.34 12.69
C ASN A 122 -11.03 -4.87 12.40
N GLY A 123 -12.04 -4.30 13.04
CA GLY A 123 -12.45 -2.91 12.84
C GLY A 123 -11.30 -1.91 13.04
N ASP A 124 -10.56 -2.03 14.14
CA ASP A 124 -9.45 -1.12 14.48
C ASP A 124 -8.29 -1.25 13.49
N LEU A 125 -7.89 -2.50 13.18
CA LEU A 125 -6.81 -2.75 12.22
C LEU A 125 -7.18 -2.25 10.83
N ARG A 126 -8.44 -2.44 10.40
CA ARG A 126 -8.95 -1.90 9.14
C ARG A 126 -8.89 -0.38 9.14
N ALA A 127 -9.37 0.27 10.20
CA ALA A 127 -9.35 1.73 10.28
C ALA A 127 -7.92 2.28 10.18
N ALA A 128 -6.97 1.71 10.93
CA ALA A 128 -5.58 2.12 10.88
C ALA A 128 -4.95 1.95 9.48
N VAL A 129 -5.25 0.84 8.79
CA VAL A 129 -4.71 0.58 7.44
C VAL A 129 -5.33 1.51 6.39
N MET A 130 -6.62 1.82 6.49
CA MET A 130 -7.28 2.78 5.58
C MET A 130 -6.77 4.20 5.79
N ASP A 131 -6.63 4.65 7.04
CA ASP A 131 -6.08 5.98 7.35
C ASP A 131 -4.61 6.10 6.93
N MET A 132 -3.84 5.02 7.08
CA MET A 132 -2.47 4.94 6.55
C MET A 132 -2.45 5.10 5.03
N ALA A 133 -3.37 4.47 4.30
CA ALA A 133 -3.44 4.65 2.85
C ALA A 133 -3.83 6.07 2.43
N GLN A 134 -4.68 6.74 3.21
CA GLN A 134 -5.04 8.14 2.99
C GLN A 134 -3.82 9.06 3.16
N GLU A 135 -3.12 8.92 4.29
CA GLU A 135 -1.94 9.73 4.63
C GLU A 135 -0.82 9.59 3.58
N LEU A 136 -0.66 8.39 3.03
CA LEU A 136 0.39 8.08 2.07
C LEU A 136 -0.03 8.28 0.61
N ASP A 137 -1.28 8.67 0.33
CA ASP A 137 -1.84 8.64 -1.03
C ASP A 137 -1.56 7.30 -1.75
N ALA A 138 -1.82 6.20 -1.06
CA ALA A 138 -1.47 4.86 -1.52
C ALA A 138 -2.59 4.21 -2.35
N ILE A 139 -2.20 3.28 -3.22
CA ILE A 139 -3.11 2.29 -3.78
C ILE A 139 -2.90 0.95 -3.09
N PHE A 140 -3.96 0.16 -2.98
CA PHE A 140 -3.91 -1.20 -2.48
C PHE A 140 -3.79 -2.19 -3.63
N PHE A 141 -3.12 -3.30 -3.35
CA PHE A 141 -3.21 -4.55 -4.08
C PHE A 141 -3.52 -5.67 -3.09
N SER A 142 -4.59 -6.40 -3.36
CA SER A 142 -5.20 -7.31 -2.40
C SER A 142 -6.08 -8.34 -3.10
N GLU A 143 -6.27 -9.48 -2.46
CA GLU A 143 -7.39 -10.37 -2.72
C GLU A 143 -8.49 -10.15 -1.66
N GLY A 144 -9.48 -11.04 -1.61
CA GLY A 144 -10.58 -10.99 -0.65
C GLY A 144 -10.10 -11.01 0.81
N ASN A 145 -10.46 -9.97 1.57
CA ASN A 145 -10.24 -9.90 3.01
C ASN A 145 -11.33 -9.03 3.68
N VAL A 146 -11.21 -8.79 4.98
CA VAL A 146 -12.17 -7.94 5.73
C VAL A 146 -12.22 -6.48 5.26
N ILE A 147 -11.15 -5.95 4.64
CA ILE A 147 -11.10 -4.60 4.08
C ILE A 147 -11.80 -4.56 2.71
N PHE A 148 -11.43 -5.48 1.81
CA PHE A 148 -11.92 -5.60 0.44
C PHE A 148 -12.67 -6.91 0.25
N LYS A 149 -14.01 -6.83 0.28
CA LYS A 149 -14.88 -8.00 0.06
C LYS A 149 -14.99 -8.28 -1.44
N THR A 150 -14.07 -9.09 -1.94
CA THR A 150 -13.97 -9.49 -3.35
C THR A 150 -13.61 -10.97 -3.45
N GLU A 151 -13.98 -11.62 -4.56
CA GLU A 151 -13.56 -12.98 -4.88
C GLU A 151 -12.29 -13.01 -5.75
N VAL A 152 -11.92 -11.88 -6.33
CA VAL A 152 -10.77 -11.74 -7.23
C VAL A 152 -9.81 -10.66 -6.73
N GLN A 153 -8.55 -10.81 -7.12
CA GLN A 153 -7.53 -9.81 -6.86
C GLN A 153 -7.78 -8.52 -7.66
N GLY A 154 -7.37 -7.39 -7.10
CA GLY A 154 -7.51 -6.11 -7.77
C GLY A 154 -6.64 -5.02 -7.17
N PHE A 155 -6.89 -3.81 -7.66
CA PHE A 155 -6.32 -2.56 -7.18
C PHE A 155 -7.43 -1.69 -6.61
N TRP A 156 -7.20 -1.07 -5.46
CA TRP A 156 -8.12 -0.13 -4.85
C TRP A 156 -7.42 1.19 -4.54
N ASP A 157 -8.15 2.29 -4.61
CA ASP A 157 -7.63 3.58 -4.17
C ASP A 157 -7.60 3.67 -2.63
N LYS A 158 -7.03 4.76 -2.12
CA LYS A 158 -7.01 5.08 -0.68
C LYS A 158 -8.40 5.14 -0.03
N ASN A 159 -9.47 5.35 -0.80
CA ASN A 159 -10.86 5.36 -0.33
C ASN A 159 -11.51 3.97 -0.35
N GLY A 160 -10.85 2.98 -0.93
CA GLY A 160 -11.35 1.62 -1.12
C GLY A 160 -12.26 1.45 -2.35
N ALA A 161 -12.25 2.39 -3.28
CA ALA A 161 -12.89 2.23 -4.58
C ALA A 161 -12.02 1.35 -5.49
N LEU A 162 -12.66 0.40 -6.21
CA LEU A 162 -11.96 -0.50 -7.12
C LEU A 162 -11.45 0.28 -8.35
N LEU A 163 -10.13 0.28 -8.53
CA LEU A 163 -9.45 0.87 -9.67
C LEU A 163 -9.42 -0.09 -10.86
N LEU A 164 -9.07 -1.35 -10.62
CA LEU A 164 -9.01 -2.39 -11.64
C LEU A 164 -8.95 -3.77 -10.97
N ASP A 165 -9.85 -4.70 -11.31
CA ASP A 165 -9.68 -6.11 -10.97
C ASP A 165 -9.07 -6.93 -12.13
N VAL A 166 -8.72 -8.19 -11.86
CA VAL A 166 -8.16 -9.09 -12.89
C VAL A 166 -9.11 -9.39 -14.07
N ASN A 167 -10.40 -9.10 -13.92
CA ASN A 167 -11.42 -9.28 -14.95
C ASN A 167 -11.69 -8.00 -15.75
N GLY A 168 -11.04 -6.89 -15.40
CA GLY A 168 -11.18 -5.60 -16.09
C GLY A 168 -12.24 -4.66 -15.51
N HIS A 169 -12.89 -5.01 -14.40
CA HIS A 169 -13.93 -4.17 -13.79
C HIS A 169 -13.33 -3.04 -12.93
N SER A 170 -14.09 -1.96 -12.79
CA SER A 170 -13.75 -0.83 -11.91
C SER A 170 -15.02 -0.21 -11.30
N THR A 171 -14.89 0.40 -10.12
CA THR A 171 -15.94 1.22 -9.50
C THR A 171 -15.54 2.68 -9.31
N ALA A 172 -14.24 2.97 -9.31
CA ALA A 172 -13.72 4.32 -9.31
C ALA A 172 -13.95 4.97 -10.69
N THR A 173 -14.12 6.29 -10.70
CA THR A 173 -14.27 7.07 -11.94
C THR A 173 -13.00 7.82 -12.32
N ASN A 174 -12.09 8.03 -11.37
CA ASN A 174 -10.83 8.74 -11.57
C ASN A 174 -9.78 8.25 -10.57
N LEU A 175 -8.51 8.48 -10.90
CA LEU A 175 -7.35 8.29 -10.03
C LEU A 175 -6.42 9.49 -10.19
N ALA A 176 -6.12 10.18 -9.09
CA ALA A 176 -5.10 11.22 -9.09
C ALA A 176 -3.71 10.58 -9.08
N VAL A 177 -2.80 11.19 -9.86
CA VAL A 177 -1.39 10.80 -9.91
C VAL A 177 -0.57 11.99 -9.46
N ASP A 178 -0.24 12.02 -8.18
CA ASP A 178 0.58 13.07 -7.58
C ASP A 178 2.06 12.66 -7.60
N ILE A 179 2.90 13.54 -8.15
CA ILE A 179 4.35 13.39 -8.23
C ILE A 179 4.97 14.60 -7.54
N ASP A 180 5.89 14.35 -6.61
CA ASP A 180 6.62 15.43 -5.93
C ASP A 180 7.49 16.18 -6.94
N ALA A 181 7.34 17.51 -6.96
CA ALA A 181 8.04 18.40 -7.89
C ALA A 181 9.56 18.19 -7.88
N LYS A 182 10.13 17.82 -6.72
CA LYS A 182 11.58 17.57 -6.56
C LYS A 182 12.12 16.47 -7.47
N TYR A 183 11.26 15.59 -7.98
CA TYR A 183 11.68 14.54 -8.89
C TYR A 183 11.71 14.98 -10.36
N TYR A 184 11.17 16.16 -10.71
CA TYR A 184 11.27 16.73 -12.05
C TYR A 184 12.52 17.59 -12.26
N GLU A 185 13.19 17.99 -11.18
CA GLU A 185 14.45 18.75 -11.23
C GLU A 185 15.61 17.77 -11.44
N VAL A 186 15.81 17.34 -12.68
CA VAL A 186 17.12 16.88 -13.12
C VAL A 186 17.86 18.14 -13.58
N ASP A 187 18.87 18.54 -12.83
CA ASP A 187 19.81 19.61 -13.20
C ASP A 187 20.22 19.48 -14.68
N ASN A 188 20.04 20.55 -15.45
CA ASN A 188 20.61 20.71 -16.80
C ASN A 188 22.13 20.93 -16.72
#